data_AF-A0A4R0TYH7-F1
#
_entry.id   AF-A0A4R0TYH7-F1
#
_cell.length_a   1.000
_cell.length_b   1.000
_cell.length_c   1.000
_cell.angle_alpha   90.00
_cell.angle_beta   90.00
_cell.angle_gamma   90.00
#
_symmetry.space_group_name_H-M   'P 1'
#
loop_
_entity.id
_entity.type
_entity.pdbx_description
1 polymer ?
#
loop_
_entity_poly.entity_id
_entity_poly.type
_entity_poly.pdbx_seq_one_letter_code
_entity_poly.pdbx_strand_id
1 'polypeptide(L)'
;MNDYSYEKGIAFIVEGATERVFYEEYLKKLCSERGMTITKDEKSQENKYTICAENRSILVLINNVGSVSQMTNSATWFHRACVKEYSNIGWSVFLCYDTDAYNSDITKFHEGDWLRLRQSIESDAESIADLAAPSRH
;
A
#
# COMPACT_ATOMS: atom_id res chain seq x y z
N MET A 1 23.61 -0.36 -0.54
CA MET A 1 22.82 -1.22 0.35
C MET A 1 22.35 -0.36 1.49
N ASN A 2 21.03 -0.19 1.68
CA ASN A 2 20.51 0.53 2.84
C ASN A 2 20.56 -0.40 4.04
N ASP A 3 21.16 0.10 5.13
CA ASP A 3 21.57 -0.62 6.34
C ASP A 3 20.43 -0.86 7.34
N TYR A 4 19.18 -0.93 6.85
CA TYR A 4 18.01 -1.13 7.70
C TYR A 4 17.58 -2.59 7.67
N SER A 5 17.73 -3.28 8.80
CA SER A 5 16.99 -4.51 9.06
C SER A 5 15.56 -4.11 9.46
N TYR A 6 14.65 -4.10 8.48
CA TYR A 6 13.24 -3.86 8.73
C TYR A 6 12.64 -4.96 9.60
N GLU A 7 11.79 -4.60 10.56
CA GLU A 7 11.08 -5.56 11.42
C GLU A 7 9.83 -6.10 10.71
N LYS A 8 9.13 -5.21 10.01
CA LYS A 8 7.88 -5.48 9.29
C LYS A 8 7.79 -4.62 8.03
N GLY A 9 6.97 -5.08 7.08
CA GLY A 9 6.59 -4.35 5.89
C GLY A 9 5.12 -3.95 5.94
N ILE A 10 4.81 -2.77 5.42
CA ILE A 10 3.44 -2.31 5.15
C ILE A 10 3.35 -2.01 3.64
N ALA A 11 2.39 -2.65 2.97
CA ALA A 11 2.09 -2.38 1.58
C ALA A 11 0.73 -1.69 1.47
N PHE A 12 0.69 -0.50 0.88
CA PHE A 12 -0.57 0.13 0.48
C PHE A 12 -0.77 -0.12 -1.02
N ILE A 13 -1.92 -0.68 -1.38
CA ILE A 13 -2.37 -0.74 -2.77
C ILE A 13 -3.58 0.17 -2.88
N VAL A 14 -3.36 1.33 -3.51
CA VAL A 14 -4.36 2.39 -3.56
C VAL A 14 -4.93 2.52 -4.96
N GLU A 15 -6.21 2.85 -5.04
CA GLU A 15 -6.93 3.01 -6.30
C GLU A 15 -6.26 4.01 -7.26
N GLY A 16 -5.89 5.17 -6.72
CA GLY A 16 -5.42 6.31 -7.50
C GLY A 16 -4.34 7.16 -6.82
N ALA A 17 -3.93 8.20 -7.55
CA ALA A 17 -2.91 9.13 -7.07
C ALA A 17 -3.39 10.00 -5.91
N THR A 18 -4.68 10.29 -5.85
CA THR A 18 -5.30 11.08 -4.77
C THR A 18 -5.21 10.34 -3.44
N GLU A 19 -5.59 9.07 -3.44
CA GLU A 19 -5.54 8.19 -2.26
C GLU A 19 -4.09 8.02 -1.80
N ARG A 20 -3.15 7.85 -2.75
CA ARG A 20 -1.71 7.80 -2.43
C ARG A 20 -1.27 9.03 -1.63
N VAL A 21 -1.59 10.23 -2.10
CA VAL A 21 -1.21 11.49 -1.43
C VAL A 21 -1.90 11.57 -0.07
N PHE A 22 -3.17 11.18 0.03
CA PHE A 22 -3.89 11.15 1.29
C PHE A 22 -3.21 10.24 2.33
N TYR A 23 -2.92 8.99 1.98
CA TYR A 23 -2.28 8.04 2.90
C TYR A 23 -0.84 8.44 3.25
N GLU A 24 -0.12 9.04 2.31
CA GLU A 24 1.22 9.59 2.55
C GLU A 24 1.18 10.70 3.62
N GLU A 25 0.28 11.68 3.48
CA GLU A 25 0.12 12.77 4.44
C GLU A 25 -0.44 12.29 5.78
N TYR A 26 -1.36 11.32 5.76
CA TYR A 26 -1.87 10.69 6.97
C TYR A 26 -0.75 10.00 7.75
N LEU A 27 0.11 9.23 7.08
CA LEU A 27 1.25 8.57 7.73
C LEU A 27 2.24 9.59 8.31
N LYS A 28 2.55 10.67 7.58
CA LYS A 28 3.40 11.76 8.09
C LYS A 28 2.81 12.39 9.35
N LYS A 29 1.52 12.71 9.33
CA LYS A 29 0.81 13.28 10.47
C LYS A 29 0.82 12.34 11.67
N LEU A 30 0.47 11.06 11.46
CA LEU A 30 0.45 10.04 12.50
C LEU A 30 1.84 9.82 13.11
N CYS A 31 2.89 9.78 12.29
CA CYS A 31 4.27 9.64 12.77
C CYS A 31 4.65 10.84 13.63
N SER A 32 4.39 12.06 13.17
CA SER A 32 4.67 13.29 13.92
C SER A 32 3.95 13.33 15.28
N GLU A 33 2.70 12.90 15.35
CA GLU A 33 1.92 12.89 16.60
C GLU A 33 2.40 11.84 17.61
N ARG A 34 3.03 10.78 17.11
CA ARG A 34 3.54 9.67 17.92
C ARG A 34 5.04 9.74 18.19
N GLY A 35 5.70 10.83 17.80
CA GLY A 35 7.15 10.98 17.96
C GLY A 35 7.98 10.02 17.10
N MET A 36 7.40 9.49 16.02
CA MET A 36 8.09 8.67 15.02
C MET A 36 8.56 9.53 13.84
N THR A 37 9.54 9.05 13.10
CA THR A 37 9.98 9.70 11.85
C THR A 37 9.56 8.87 10.65
N ILE A 38 9.24 9.53 9.54
CA ILE A 38 9.02 8.90 8.24
C ILE A 38 9.90 9.57 7.20
N THR A 39 10.64 8.78 6.44
CA THR A 39 11.56 9.27 5.40
C THR A 39 11.25 8.60 4.08
N LYS A 40 11.16 9.37 3.00
CA LYS A 40 11.02 8.85 1.63
C LYS A 40 12.39 8.49 1.06
N ASP A 41 12.47 7.34 0.38
CA ASP A 41 13.64 6.93 -0.39
C ASP A 41 13.60 7.57 -1.78
N GLU A 42 14.19 8.77 -1.94
CA GLU A 42 14.18 9.50 -3.21
C GLU A 42 14.98 8.82 -4.34
N LYS A 43 15.73 7.74 -4.04
CA LYS A 43 16.45 6.95 -5.06
C LYS A 43 15.61 5.79 -5.59
N SER A 44 14.54 5.43 -4.88
CA SER A 44 13.62 4.37 -5.26
C SER A 44 12.71 4.84 -6.40
N GLN A 45 12.50 3.96 -7.38
CA GLN A 45 11.44 4.15 -8.40
C GLN A 45 10.04 3.86 -7.82
N GLU A 46 9.98 3.10 -6.73
CA GLU A 46 8.76 2.83 -5.97
C GLU A 46 8.50 3.95 -4.95
N ASN A 47 7.24 4.18 -4.58
CA ASN A 47 6.89 5.03 -3.44
C ASN A 47 7.27 4.33 -2.14
N LYS A 48 8.55 4.46 -1.78
CA LYS A 48 9.18 3.76 -0.67
C LYS A 48 9.48 4.71 0.47
N TYR A 49 9.08 4.30 1.66
CA TYR A 49 9.29 5.05 2.88
C TYR A 49 9.83 4.14 3.97
N THR A 50 10.52 4.73 4.93
CA THR A 50 10.93 4.08 6.17
C THR A 50 10.35 4.85 7.32
N ILE A 51 9.56 4.18 8.15
CA ILE A 51 9.11 4.70 9.45
C ILE A 51 10.08 4.20 10.51
N CYS A 52 10.65 5.10 11.29
CA CYS A 52 11.49 4.76 12.43
C CYS A 52 10.80 5.14 13.74
N ALA A 53 10.77 4.19 14.67
CA ALA A 53 10.30 4.37 16.04
C ALA A 53 11.36 3.80 16.98
N GLU A 54 12.10 4.67 17.67
CA GLU A 54 13.22 4.28 18.53
C GLU A 54 14.22 3.37 17.79
N ASN A 55 14.25 2.07 18.13
CA ASN A 55 15.15 1.06 17.58
C ASN A 55 14.49 0.16 16.53
N ARG A 56 13.27 0.50 16.09
CA ARG A 56 12.48 -0.28 15.13
C ARG A 56 12.34 0.48 13.83
N SER A 57 12.42 -0.25 12.72
CA SER A 57 12.18 0.30 11.39
C SER A 57 11.13 -0.52 10.65
N ILE A 58 10.17 0.19 10.06
CA ILE A 58 9.09 -0.38 9.26
C ILE A 58 9.25 0.12 7.84
N LEU A 59 9.28 -0.81 6.89
CA LEU A 59 9.28 -0.50 5.47
C LEU A 59 7.85 -0.22 5.02
N VAL A 60 7.63 0.87 4.30
CA VAL A 60 6.34 1.17 3.68
C VAL A 60 6.52 1.28 2.18
N LEU A 61 5.72 0.55 1.41
CA LEU A 61 5.65 0.62 -0.04
C LEU A 61 4.23 0.96 -0.48
N ILE A 62 4.07 1.92 -1.40
CA ILE A 62 2.75 2.33 -1.90
C ILE A 62 2.66 2.11 -3.41
N ASN A 63 1.78 1.20 -3.83
CA ASN A 63 1.41 0.97 -5.21
C ASN A 63 0.15 1.76 -5.57
N ASN A 64 0.20 2.48 -6.68
CA ASN A 64 -0.96 3.11 -7.27
C ASN A 64 -1.44 2.23 -8.44
N VAL A 65 -2.67 1.72 -8.34
CA VAL A 65 -3.27 0.87 -9.39
C VAL A 65 -3.52 1.72 -10.64
N GLY A 66 -4.15 2.89 -10.50
CA GLY A 66 -4.36 3.87 -11.57
C GLY A 66 -5.42 3.51 -12.64
N SER A 67 -5.56 2.21 -12.99
CA SER A 67 -6.59 1.66 -13.88
C SER A 67 -6.76 0.13 -13.76
N VAL A 68 -7.90 -0.45 -14.19
CA VAL A 68 -8.18 -1.92 -14.10
C VAL A 68 -7.10 -2.80 -14.69
N SER A 69 -6.58 -2.43 -15.86
CA SER A 69 -5.53 -3.19 -16.54
C SER A 69 -4.25 -3.35 -15.72
N GLN A 70 -4.11 -2.59 -14.62
CA GLN A 70 -2.98 -2.61 -13.72
C GLN A 70 -3.26 -3.38 -12.41
N MET A 71 -4.46 -3.90 -12.13
CA MET A 71 -4.70 -4.67 -10.89
C MET A 71 -3.91 -5.97 -10.85
N THR A 72 -3.81 -6.68 -11.97
CA THR A 72 -2.88 -7.82 -12.09
C THR A 72 -1.43 -7.40 -11.90
N ASN A 73 -1.10 -6.15 -12.29
CA ASN A 73 0.22 -5.59 -12.06
C ASN A 73 0.45 -5.24 -10.59
N SER A 74 -0.59 -4.94 -9.80
CA SER A 74 -0.48 -4.71 -8.36
C SER A 74 -0.16 -5.98 -7.59
N ALA A 75 -0.76 -7.13 -7.95
CA ALA A 75 -0.37 -8.43 -7.38
C ALA A 75 1.09 -8.77 -7.72
N THR A 76 1.45 -8.64 -8.99
CA THR A 76 2.83 -8.86 -9.47
C THR A 76 3.82 -7.92 -8.79
N TRP A 77 3.42 -6.67 -8.59
CA TRP A 77 4.20 -5.66 -7.89
C TRP A 77 4.41 -6.05 -6.43
N PHE A 78 3.37 -6.49 -5.72
CA PHE A 78 3.48 -6.91 -4.32
C PHE A 78 4.48 -8.07 -4.19
N HIS A 79 4.33 -9.10 -5.01
CA HIS A 79 5.24 -10.25 -5.01
C HIS A 79 6.69 -9.85 -5.35
N ARG A 80 6.90 -8.96 -6.32
CA ARG A 80 8.25 -8.55 -6.75
C ARG A 80 8.90 -7.56 -5.77
N ALA A 81 8.22 -6.47 -5.45
CA ALA A 81 8.79 -5.32 -4.73
C ALA A 81 8.70 -5.48 -3.20
N CYS A 82 7.78 -6.31 -2.70
CA CYS A 82 7.61 -6.55 -1.28
C CYS A 82 8.18 -7.93 -0.90
N VAL A 83 7.53 -9.00 -1.32
CA VAL A 83 7.82 -10.37 -0.86
C VAL A 83 9.20 -10.85 -1.31
N LYS A 84 9.53 -10.69 -2.59
CA LYS A 84 10.82 -11.18 -3.13
C LYS A 84 12.00 -10.34 -2.67
N GLU A 85 11.89 -9.02 -2.73
CA GLU A 85 12.98 -8.10 -2.36
C GLU A 85 13.24 -8.12 -0.84
N TYR A 86 12.20 -8.33 -0.03
CA TYR A 86 12.25 -8.34 1.43
C TYR A 86 11.63 -9.62 2.00
N SER A 87 12.21 -10.77 1.62
CA SER A 87 11.67 -12.11 1.94
C SER A 87 11.71 -12.51 3.42
N ASN A 88 12.43 -11.75 4.25
CA ASN A 88 12.62 -12.04 5.68
C ASN A 88 11.69 -11.25 6.61
N ILE A 89 10.74 -10.45 6.08
CA ILE A 89 9.81 -9.66 6.89
C ILE A 89 8.36 -10.00 6.54
N GLY A 90 7.50 -9.94 7.55
CA GLY A 90 6.06 -10.10 7.37
C GLY A 90 5.41 -8.83 6.84
N TRP A 91 4.41 -8.99 5.97
CA TRP A 91 3.75 -7.89 5.26
C TRP A 91 2.29 -7.72 5.69
N SER A 92 1.95 -6.53 6.19
CA SER A 92 0.56 -6.07 6.33
C SER A 92 0.16 -5.30 5.08
N VAL A 93 -0.91 -5.72 4.41
CA VAL A 93 -1.40 -5.09 3.18
C VAL A 93 -2.69 -4.33 3.46
N PHE A 94 -2.75 -3.09 2.98
CA PHE A 94 -3.94 -2.25 3.00
C PHE A 94 -4.42 -2.03 1.56
N LEU A 95 -5.63 -2.50 1.26
CA LEU A 95 -6.32 -2.25 -0.01
C LEU A 95 -7.20 -1.02 0.18
N CYS A 96 -6.89 0.07 -0.52
CA CYS A 96 -7.56 1.36 -0.32
C CYS A 96 -8.27 1.79 -1.59
N TYR A 97 -9.60 1.73 -1.57
CA TYR A 97 -10.45 2.00 -2.73
C TYR A 97 -11.81 2.54 -2.31
N ASP A 98 -12.45 3.27 -3.22
CA ASP A 98 -13.78 3.79 -2.99
C ASP A 98 -14.85 2.74 -3.35
N THR A 99 -15.88 2.61 -2.52
CA THR A 99 -16.99 1.68 -2.80
C THR A 99 -18.00 2.23 -3.79
N ASP A 100 -18.01 3.55 -4.00
CA ASP A 100 -19.02 4.22 -4.84
C ASP A 100 -18.58 4.37 -6.30
N ALA A 101 -17.33 4.00 -6.60
CA ALA A 101 -16.82 3.89 -7.95
C ALA A 101 -17.68 2.95 -8.82
N TYR A 102 -18.54 2.10 -8.24
CA TYR A 102 -19.45 1.18 -8.93
C TYR A 102 -20.75 1.80 -9.47
N ASN A 103 -21.13 3.01 -9.03
CA ASN A 103 -22.44 3.62 -9.35
C ASN A 103 -22.38 4.79 -10.34
N SER A 104 -21.23 5.07 -10.94
CA SER A 104 -21.09 6.11 -11.97
C SER A 104 -21.01 5.50 -13.37
N ASP A 105 -21.52 6.17 -14.40
CA ASP A 105 -21.52 5.67 -15.80
C ASP A 105 -20.11 5.39 -16.38
N ILE A 106 -19.03 5.72 -15.64
CA ILE A 106 -17.64 5.45 -15.99
C ILE A 106 -16.91 4.92 -14.74
N THR A 107 -17.29 3.73 -14.29
CA THR A 107 -16.57 3.03 -13.20
C THR A 107 -15.21 2.60 -13.72
N LYS A 108 -14.10 3.07 -13.11
CA LYS A 108 -12.79 2.51 -13.46
C LYS A 108 -12.75 1.04 -13.10
N PHE A 109 -13.10 0.62 -11.89
CA PHE A 109 -12.99 -0.78 -11.43
C PHE A 109 -14.36 -1.48 -11.37
N HIS A 110 -14.40 -2.80 -11.58
CA HIS A 110 -15.64 -3.59 -11.55
C HIS A 110 -15.79 -4.39 -10.25
N GLU A 111 -17.04 -4.76 -9.94
CA GLU A 111 -17.36 -5.50 -8.71
C GLU A 111 -16.56 -6.81 -8.69
N GLY A 112 -15.83 -7.03 -7.59
CA GLY A 112 -15.01 -8.24 -7.40
C GLY A 112 -13.56 -8.15 -7.87
N ASP A 113 -13.12 -7.06 -8.51
CA ASP A 113 -11.71 -6.95 -8.90
C ASP A 113 -10.77 -6.85 -7.68
N TRP A 114 -11.16 -6.07 -6.67
CA TRP A 114 -10.42 -5.98 -5.40
C TRP A 114 -10.41 -7.31 -4.63
N LEU A 115 -11.51 -8.06 -4.70
CA LEU A 115 -11.59 -9.41 -4.12
C LEU A 115 -10.60 -10.37 -4.80
N ARG A 116 -10.50 -10.33 -6.14
CA ARG A 116 -9.50 -11.13 -6.89
C ARG A 116 -8.08 -10.73 -6.54
N LEU A 117 -7.80 -9.43 -6.42
CA LEU A 117 -6.50 -8.95 -5.98
C LEU A 117 -6.17 -9.48 -4.58
N ARG A 118 -7.09 -9.38 -3.63
CA ARG A 118 -6.96 -9.93 -2.27
C ARG A 118 -6.59 -11.42 -2.31
N GLN A 119 -7.35 -12.22 -3.04
CA GLN A 119 -7.10 -13.66 -3.19
C GLN A 119 -5.72 -13.96 -3.81
N SER A 120 -5.22 -13.10 -4.70
CA SER A 120 -3.92 -13.31 -5.36
C SER A 120 -2.69 -13.01 -4.49
N ILE A 121 -2.88 -12.36 -3.34
CA ILE A 121 -1.78 -11.98 -2.44
C ILE A 121 -1.94 -12.55 -1.01
N GLU A 122 -3.07 -13.20 -0.71
CA GLU A 122 -3.38 -13.69 0.64
C GLU A 122 -2.41 -14.75 1.18
N SER A 123 -1.79 -15.53 0.31
CA SER A 123 -0.81 -16.56 0.71
C SER A 123 0.49 -15.98 1.26
N ASP A 124 0.84 -14.76 0.84
CA ASP A 124 2.14 -14.13 1.11
C ASP A 124 2.01 -12.88 2.00
N ALA A 125 0.78 -12.42 2.24
CA ALA A 125 0.49 -11.37 3.20
C ALA A 125 0.22 -11.97 4.59
N GLU A 126 0.81 -11.38 5.63
CA GLU A 126 0.52 -11.74 7.03
C GLU A 126 -0.88 -11.26 7.44
N SER A 127 -1.33 -10.15 6.86
CA SER A 127 -2.67 -9.60 7.06
C SER A 127 -3.08 -8.73 5.88
N ILE A 128 -4.38 -8.71 5.57
CA ILE A 128 -4.96 -7.84 4.54
C ILE A 128 -6.19 -7.15 5.10
N ALA A 129 -6.18 -5.82 5.08
CA ALA A 129 -7.29 -4.96 5.49
C ALA A 129 -7.81 -4.15 4.30
N ASP A 130 -9.13 -4.18 4.10
CA ASP A 130 -9.83 -3.31 3.15
C ASP A 130 -10.16 -1.99 3.84
N LEU A 131 -9.53 -0.91 3.39
CA LEU A 131 -9.86 0.47 3.74
C LEU A 131 -10.80 1.02 2.66
N ALA A 132 -11.99 0.43 2.61
CA ALA A 132 -13.04 0.78 1.67
C ALA A 132 -13.89 1.92 2.25
N ALA A 133 -14.02 3.03 1.52
CA ALA A 133 -14.80 4.17 1.95
C ALA A 133 -15.95 4.45 0.96
N PRO A 134 -17.18 4.68 1.44
CA PRO A 134 -18.21 5.31 0.62
C PRO A 134 -17.87 6.79 0.44
N SER A 135 -17.85 7.24 -0.80
CA SER A 135 -17.74 8.64 -1.20
C SER A 135 -19.01 9.37 -0.75
N ARG A 136 -18.93 10.17 0.33
CA ARG A 136 -20.06 11.02 0.74
C ARG A 136 -20.32 12.08 -0.35
N HIS A 137 -21.42 11.93 -1.09
CA HIS A 137 -22.01 12.97 -1.93
C HIS A 137 -22.72 14.05 -1.11
#